data_AF-A0A2J0M9I9-F1
#
_entry.id   AF-A0A2J0M9I9-F1
#
_cell.length_a   1.000
_cell.length_b   1.000
_cell.length_c   1.000
_cell.angle_alpha   90.00
_cell.angle_beta   90.00
_cell.angle_gamma   90.00
#
_symmetry.space_group_name_H-M   'P 1'
#
loop_
_entity.id
_entity.type
_entity.pdbx_description
1 polymer ?
#
loop_
_entity_poly.entity_id
_entity_poly.type
_entity_poly.pdbx_seq_one_letter_code
_entity_poly.pdbx_strand_id
1 'polypeptide(L)'
;MFKQSFFVAVVVTMFTIQPIFAQPAGQGMPGMQQQKLTPEEAAKKDEERINKRIEDMTKNLGLSAEQQAKVREILTASAVEIRKVMQDARVKVISFMEKDRDAIKAFLTEEQQKTLGSMRPNQGQGQVPPSPQARR
;
A
#
# COMPACT_ATOMS: atom_id res chain seq x y z
N MET A 1 -6.23 -17.85 -65.31
CA MET A 1 -6.46 -19.31 -65.39
C MET A 1 -5.90 -19.96 -64.13
N PHE A 2 -6.75 -20.74 -63.42
CA PHE A 2 -6.51 -21.70 -62.31
C PHE A 2 -5.69 -21.20 -61.08
N LYS A 3 -6.25 -20.89 -59.90
CA LYS A 3 -7.10 -21.63 -58.91
C LYS A 3 -6.54 -22.99 -58.44
N GLN A 4 -6.01 -23.00 -57.20
CA GLN A 4 -6.02 -24.08 -56.19
C GLN A 4 -5.35 -23.47 -54.93
N SER A 5 -6.03 -23.02 -53.86
CA SER A 5 -6.95 -23.68 -52.92
C SER A 5 -6.35 -24.92 -52.26
N PHE A 6 -5.46 -24.71 -51.28
CA PHE A 6 -5.24 -25.66 -50.20
C PHE A 6 -5.88 -25.11 -48.92
N PHE A 7 -7.04 -25.67 -48.62
CA PHE A 7 -7.67 -25.63 -47.31
C PHE A 7 -6.78 -26.43 -46.35
N VAL A 8 -6.25 -25.78 -45.31
CA VAL A 8 -5.79 -26.50 -44.12
C VAL A 8 -6.79 -26.19 -43.01
N ALA A 9 -7.40 -27.26 -42.53
CA ALA A 9 -8.47 -27.30 -41.56
C ALA A 9 -8.12 -26.52 -40.29
N VAL A 10 -8.92 -25.52 -39.96
CA VAL A 10 -8.97 -24.94 -38.63
C VAL A 10 -9.71 -25.95 -37.75
N VAL A 11 -8.97 -26.75 -37.00
CA VAL A 11 -9.52 -27.56 -35.91
C VAL A 11 -9.99 -26.58 -34.84
N VAL A 12 -11.30 -26.29 -34.83
CA VAL A 12 -11.97 -25.56 -33.77
C VAL A 12 -12.06 -26.51 -32.57
N THR A 13 -11.02 -26.52 -31.75
CA THR A 13 -11.10 -27.04 -30.39
C THR A 13 -12.10 -26.20 -29.62
N MET A 14 -13.28 -26.76 -29.37
CA MET A 14 -14.23 -26.23 -28.40
C MET A 14 -13.59 -26.25 -27.02
N PHE A 15 -13.00 -25.12 -26.63
CA PHE A 15 -12.79 -24.82 -25.22
C PHE A 15 -14.16 -24.55 -24.61
N THR A 16 -14.66 -25.52 -23.84
CA THR A 16 -15.72 -25.28 -22.88
C THR A 16 -15.22 -24.23 -21.89
N ILE A 17 -15.79 -23.03 -21.96
CA ILE A 17 -15.60 -21.96 -20.97
C ILE A 17 -16.15 -22.50 -19.65
N GLN A 18 -15.27 -23.01 -18.79
CA GLN A 18 -15.62 -23.18 -17.40
C GLN A 18 -15.80 -21.78 -16.79
N PRO A 19 -16.86 -21.54 -16.00
CA PRO A 19 -17.00 -20.28 -15.30
C PRO A 19 -15.79 -20.14 -14.38
N ILE A 20 -14.95 -19.16 -14.68
CA ILE A 20 -13.92 -18.67 -13.76
C ILE A 20 -14.67 -18.38 -12.47
N PHE A 21 -14.35 -19.18 -11.44
CA PHE A 21 -14.78 -18.94 -10.08
C PHE A 21 -14.63 -17.44 -9.81
N ALA A 22 -15.76 -16.81 -9.49
CA ALA A 22 -15.81 -15.46 -8.99
C ALA A 22 -14.75 -15.35 -7.89
N GLN A 23 -13.66 -14.66 -8.18
CA GLN A 23 -12.74 -14.22 -7.15
C GLN A 23 -13.57 -13.35 -6.22
N PRO A 24 -13.71 -13.68 -4.92
CA PRO A 24 -14.29 -12.74 -3.99
C PRO A 24 -13.41 -11.49 -4.01
N ALA A 25 -13.95 -10.41 -4.58
CA ALA A 25 -13.46 -9.06 -4.37
C ALA A 25 -13.53 -8.78 -2.86
N GLY A 26 -12.48 -9.14 -2.15
CA GLY A 26 -12.54 -9.18 -0.69
C GLY A 26 -11.23 -9.51 0.02
N GLN A 27 -10.15 -9.81 -0.70
CA GLN A 27 -8.83 -9.81 -0.08
C GLN A 27 -8.23 -8.40 -0.21
N GLY A 28 -8.85 -7.46 0.51
CA GLY A 28 -8.18 -6.21 0.84
C GLY A 28 -6.84 -6.57 1.46
N MET A 29 -5.76 -6.02 0.89
CA MET A 29 -4.42 -6.13 1.46
C MET A 29 -4.53 -5.90 2.98
N PRO A 30 -4.07 -6.85 3.83
CA PRO A 30 -4.16 -6.67 5.27
C PRO A 30 -3.55 -5.32 5.59
N GLY A 31 -4.39 -4.43 6.13
CA GLY A 31 -4.02 -3.05 6.38
C GLY A 31 -2.68 -3.07 7.09
N MET A 32 -1.66 -2.50 6.45
CA MET A 32 -0.40 -2.23 7.13
C MET A 32 -0.75 -1.35 8.32
N GLN A 33 -0.93 -1.98 9.48
CA GLN A 33 -1.03 -1.30 10.75
C GLN A 33 0.33 -0.64 10.95
N GLN A 34 0.47 0.59 10.43
CA GLN A 34 1.57 1.44 10.83
C GLN A 34 1.29 1.83 12.27
N GLN A 35 1.83 1.03 13.18
CA GLN A 35 1.99 1.38 14.57
C GLN A 35 2.53 2.81 14.61
N LYS A 36 1.82 3.73 15.28
CA LYS A 36 2.28 5.11 15.48
C LYS A 36 3.52 5.03 16.37
N LEU A 37 4.68 4.88 15.75
CA LEU A 37 5.96 4.90 16.43
C LEU A 37 6.16 6.29 17.01
N THR A 38 6.56 6.35 18.27
CA THR A 38 7.08 7.58 18.87
C THR A 38 8.34 8.02 18.11
N PRO A 39 8.75 9.30 18.19
CA PRO A 39 9.99 9.77 17.56
C PRO A 39 11.22 8.95 18.00
N GLU A 40 11.23 8.50 19.25
CA GLU A 40 12.31 7.68 19.81
C GLU A 40 12.31 6.25 19.23
N GLU A 41 11.14 5.61 19.13
CA GLU A 41 11.02 4.29 18.51
C GLU A 41 11.32 4.33 17.00
N ALA A 42 10.95 5.41 16.32
CA ALA A 42 11.29 5.62 14.92
C ALA A 42 12.80 5.73 14.74
N ALA A 43 13.50 6.46 15.63
CA ALA A 43 14.95 6.56 15.59
C ALA A 43 15.65 5.22 15.83
N LYS A 44 15.18 4.43 16.81
CA LYS A 44 15.70 3.07 17.07
C LYS A 44 15.51 2.16 15.86
N LYS A 45 14.35 2.22 15.22
CA LYS A 45 14.06 1.45 14.01
C LYS A 45 14.94 1.87 12.82
N ASP A 46 15.20 3.17 12.67
CA ASP A 46 16.10 3.67 11.64
C ASP A 46 17.52 3.17 11.88
N GLU A 47 18.00 3.20 13.13
CA GLU A 47 19.31 2.69 13.51
C GLU A 47 19.46 1.18 13.22
N GLU A 48 18.47 0.37 13.58
CA GLU A 48 18.44 -1.06 13.27
C GLU A 48 18.55 -1.32 11.76
N ARG A 49 17.80 -0.55 10.95
CA ARG A 49 17.84 -0.67 9.48
C ARG A 49 19.18 -0.24 8.90
N ILE A 50 19.80 0.81 9.44
CA ILE A 50 21.12 1.29 9.03
C ILE A 50 22.17 0.22 9.34
N ASN A 51 22.15 -0.33 10.55
CA ASN A 51 23.08 -1.39 10.98
C ASN A 51 22.98 -2.61 10.07
N LYS A 52 21.76 -3.11 9.83
CA LYS A 52 21.52 -4.24 8.93
C LYS A 52 22.04 -3.97 7.51
N ARG A 53 21.84 -2.77 6.99
CA ARG A 53 22.29 -2.42 5.64
C ARG A 53 23.82 -2.33 5.55
N ILE A 54 24.49 -1.81 6.57
CA ILE A 54 25.96 -1.80 6.63
C ILE A 54 26.49 -3.23 6.71
N GLU A 55 25.87 -4.09 7.51
CA GLU A 55 26.25 -5.51 7.62
C GLU A 55 26.10 -6.21 6.26
N ASP A 56 24.95 -6.07 5.60
CA ASP A 56 24.69 -6.64 4.28
C ASP A 56 25.70 -6.13 3.24
N MET A 57 25.99 -4.83 3.23
CA MET A 57 26.99 -4.25 2.32
C MET A 57 28.41 -4.72 2.64
N THR A 58 28.76 -4.84 3.92
CA THR A 58 30.07 -5.34 4.36
C THR A 58 30.26 -6.78 3.94
N LYS A 59 29.25 -7.63 4.13
CA LYS A 59 29.28 -9.04 3.73
C LYS A 59 29.42 -9.21 2.21
N ASN A 60 28.71 -8.39 1.43
CA ASN A 60 28.68 -8.54 -0.02
C ASN A 60 29.83 -7.84 -0.75
N LEU A 61 30.37 -6.75 -0.18
CA LEU A 61 31.36 -5.90 -0.83
C LEU A 61 32.72 -5.85 -0.10
N GLY A 62 32.82 -6.45 1.09
CA GLY A 62 34.05 -6.45 1.88
C GLY A 62 34.44 -5.06 2.40
N LEU A 63 33.47 -4.27 2.87
CA LEU A 63 33.72 -2.90 3.31
C LEU A 63 34.71 -2.83 4.48
N SER A 64 35.72 -1.97 4.35
CA SER A 64 36.63 -1.63 5.46
C SER A 64 35.93 -0.81 6.55
N ALA A 65 36.53 -0.73 7.74
CA ALA A 65 35.97 0.04 8.86
C ALA A 65 35.75 1.53 8.49
N GLU A 66 36.68 2.14 7.76
CA GLU A 66 36.54 3.52 7.29
C GLU A 66 35.38 3.68 6.29
N GLN A 67 35.20 2.69 5.39
CA GLN A 67 34.09 2.70 4.44
C GLN A 67 32.74 2.52 5.16
N GLN A 68 32.67 1.62 6.14
CA GLN A 68 31.47 1.41 6.96
C GLN A 68 31.07 2.71 7.69
N ALA A 69 32.03 3.44 8.24
CA ALA A 69 31.78 4.72 8.92
C ALA A 69 31.17 5.76 7.95
N LYS A 70 31.73 5.91 6.76
CA LYS A 70 31.20 6.83 5.73
C LYS A 70 29.81 6.40 5.25
N VAL A 71 29.59 5.10 5.04
CA VAL A 71 28.26 4.58 4.65
C VAL A 71 27.23 4.85 5.76
N ARG A 72 27.60 4.69 7.03
CA ARG A 72 26.74 5.03 8.16
C ARG A 72 26.29 6.48 8.14
N GLU A 73 27.21 7.40 7.93
CA GLU A 73 26.91 8.84 7.86
C GLU A 73 25.89 9.13 6.74
N ILE A 74 26.13 8.61 5.54
CA ILE A 74 25.24 8.76 4.38
C ILE A 74 23.84 8.22 4.67
N LEU A 75 23.76 6.99 5.21
CA LEU A 75 22.48 6.35 5.50
C LEU A 75 21.71 7.06 6.62
N THR A 76 22.41 7.63 7.60
CA THR A 76 21.81 8.39 8.70
C THR A 76 21.22 9.70 8.20
N ALA A 77 21.96 10.44 7.37
CA ALA A 77 21.47 11.65 6.72
C ALA A 77 20.24 11.35 5.84
N SER A 78 20.32 10.30 5.02
CA SER A 78 19.21 9.88 4.15
C SER A 78 17.95 9.49 4.94
N ALA A 79 18.09 8.82 6.10
CA ALA A 79 16.95 8.46 6.93
C ALA A 79 16.17 9.70 7.43
N VAL A 80 16.87 10.79 7.75
CA VAL A 80 16.24 12.06 8.14
C VAL A 80 15.44 12.66 6.98
N GLU A 81 16.02 12.70 5.78
CA GLU A 81 15.37 13.25 4.59
C GLU A 81 14.13 12.43 4.20
N ILE A 82 14.24 11.10 4.22
CA ILE A 82 13.11 10.20 3.92
C ILE A 82 11.96 10.45 4.89
N ARG A 83 12.23 10.61 6.19
CA ARG A 83 11.19 10.90 7.18
C ARG A 83 10.47 12.21 6.87
N LYS A 84 11.21 13.25 6.51
CA LYS A 84 10.63 14.54 6.14
C LYS A 84 9.71 14.40 4.91
N VAL A 85 10.19 13.75 3.85
CA VAL A 85 9.39 13.52 2.63
C VAL A 85 8.13 12.73 2.93
N MET A 86 8.20 11.70 3.78
CA MET A 86 7.04 10.89 4.15
C MET A 86 6.02 11.68 4.98
N GLN A 87 6.49 12.54 5.88
CA GLN A 87 5.60 13.44 6.64
C GLN A 87 4.88 14.42 5.71
N ASP A 88 5.62 15.06 4.80
CA ASP A 88 5.03 16.00 3.82
C ASP A 88 4.03 15.30 2.90
N ALA A 89 4.37 14.10 2.41
CA ALA A 89 3.49 13.30 1.58
C ALA A 89 2.21 12.92 2.35
N ARG A 90 2.32 12.52 3.62
CA ARG A 90 1.17 12.19 4.46
C ARG A 90 0.21 13.37 4.61
N VAL A 91 0.74 14.57 4.86
CA VAL A 91 -0.08 15.78 4.97
C VAL A 91 -0.82 16.05 3.66
N LYS A 92 -0.14 15.92 2.52
CA LYS A 92 -0.76 16.10 1.19
C LYS A 92 -1.87 15.08 0.93
N VAL A 93 -1.63 13.81 1.24
CA VAL A 93 -2.63 12.74 1.07
C VAL A 93 -3.87 13.03 1.92
N ILE A 94 -3.69 13.41 3.19
CA ILE A 94 -4.81 13.78 4.07
C ILE A 94 -5.61 14.94 3.46
N SER A 95 -4.93 15.97 2.95
CA SER A 95 -5.60 17.11 2.30
C SER A 95 -6.42 16.69 1.08
N PHE A 96 -5.91 15.79 0.23
CA PHE A 96 -6.68 15.29 -0.91
C PHE A 96 -7.90 14.49 -0.45
N MET A 97 -7.74 13.60 0.53
CA MET A 97 -8.85 12.84 1.09
C MET A 97 -9.94 13.73 1.69
N GLU A 98 -9.56 14.84 2.33
CA GLU A 98 -10.51 15.83 2.84
C GLU A 98 -11.24 16.57 1.72
N LYS A 99 -10.53 16.99 0.67
CA LYS A 99 -11.14 17.63 -0.51
C LYS A 99 -12.13 16.71 -1.21
N ASP A 100 -11.73 15.46 -1.45
CA ASP A 100 -12.61 14.46 -2.08
C ASP A 100 -13.85 14.22 -1.24
N ARG A 101 -13.69 14.18 0.09
CA ARG A 101 -14.82 14.03 1.02
C ARG A 101 -15.78 15.21 0.92
N ASP A 102 -15.28 16.44 0.91
CA ASP A 102 -16.14 17.62 0.85
C ASP A 102 -16.85 17.72 -0.50
N ALA A 103 -16.17 17.35 -1.58
CA ALA A 103 -16.79 17.21 -2.90
C ALA A 103 -17.91 16.15 -2.88
N ILE A 104 -17.67 14.97 -2.29
CA ILE A 104 -18.68 13.91 -2.16
C ILE A 104 -19.88 14.39 -1.34
N LYS A 105 -19.66 15.03 -0.18
CA LYS A 105 -20.75 15.52 0.69
C LYS A 105 -21.69 16.46 -0.06
N ALA A 106 -21.19 17.28 -0.97
CA ALA A 106 -22.00 18.24 -1.74
C ALA A 106 -23.10 17.56 -2.57
N PHE A 107 -22.94 16.27 -2.92
CA PHE A 107 -23.93 15.48 -3.67
C PHE A 107 -24.80 14.58 -2.80
N LEU A 108 -24.55 14.54 -1.48
CA LEU A 108 -25.29 13.69 -0.56
C LEU A 108 -26.44 14.45 0.11
N THR A 109 -27.54 13.74 0.30
CA THR A 109 -28.64 14.20 1.17
C THR A 109 -28.21 14.26 2.63
N GLU A 110 -28.90 15.04 3.46
CA GLU A 110 -28.57 15.18 4.89
C GLU A 110 -28.55 13.83 5.63
N GLU A 111 -29.45 12.91 5.28
CA GLU A 111 -29.51 11.57 5.85
C GLU A 111 -28.29 10.71 5.44
N GLN A 112 -27.85 10.81 4.18
CA GLN A 112 -26.64 10.14 3.69
C GLN A 112 -25.36 10.73 4.28
N GLN A 113 -25.30 12.04 4.53
CA GLN A 113 -24.16 12.68 5.17
C GLN A 113 -23.96 12.21 6.62
N LYS A 114 -25.05 12.01 7.38
CA LYS A 114 -25.01 11.42 8.74
C LYS A 114 -24.43 10.00 8.72
N THR A 115 -24.76 9.22 7.70
CA THR A 115 -24.22 7.87 7.49
C THR A 115 -22.75 7.91 7.11
N LEU A 116 -22.33 8.84 6.24
CA LEU A 116 -20.92 9.02 5.87
C LEU A 116 -20.05 9.43 7.08
N GLY A 117 -20.61 10.23 8.00
CA GLY A 117 -19.94 10.61 9.24
C GLY A 117 -19.70 9.43 10.19
N SER A 118 -20.64 8.48 10.25
CA SER A 118 -20.60 7.28 11.11
C SER A 118 -19.83 6.11 10.49
N MET A 119 -19.69 6.08 9.16
CA MET A 119 -18.87 5.08 8.45
C MET A 119 -17.36 5.24 8.66
N ARG A 120 -16.89 6.31 9.32
CA ARG A 120 -15.47 6.42 9.67
C ARG A 120 -15.06 5.25 10.55
N PRO A 121 -14.24 4.29 10.07
CA PRO A 121 -13.48 3.46 10.96
C PRO A 121 -12.38 4.39 11.48
N ASN A 122 -12.64 5.00 12.63
CA ASN A 122 -11.64 5.23 13.65
C ASN A 122 -10.24 5.54 13.06
N GLN A 123 -10.13 6.69 12.39
CA GLN A 123 -8.87 7.19 11.81
C GLN A 123 -7.93 7.58 12.96
N GLY A 124 -7.35 6.57 13.61
CA GLY A 124 -6.42 6.70 14.72
C GLY A 124 -6.43 5.58 15.76
N GLN A 125 -7.48 4.76 15.85
CA GLN A 125 -7.54 3.62 16.78
C GLN A 125 -8.22 2.45 16.09
N GLY A 126 -7.59 1.28 16.05
CA GLY A 126 -8.16 0.10 15.39
C GLY A 126 -9.38 -0.46 16.12
N GLN A 127 -10.57 0.09 15.88
CA GLN A 127 -11.81 -0.64 16.11
C GLN A 127 -12.62 -0.65 14.81
N VAL A 128 -12.75 -1.86 14.28
CA VAL A 128 -13.72 -2.23 13.26
C VAL A 128 -15.11 -2.03 13.88
N PRO A 129 -15.99 -1.17 13.34
CA PRO A 129 -17.38 -1.18 13.78
C PRO A 129 -17.95 -2.57 13.47
N PRO A 130 -18.67 -3.22 14.40
CA PRO A 130 -19.31 -4.50 14.12
C PRO A 130 -20.23 -4.33 12.91
N SER A 131 -20.04 -5.17 11.90
CA SER A 131 -20.87 -5.21 10.70
C SER A 131 -22.35 -5.35 11.09
N PRO A 132 -23.28 -4.58 10.51
CA PRO A 132 -24.71 -4.68 10.80
C PRO A 132 -25.35 -5.89 10.11
N GLN A 133 -24.75 -7.06 10.26
CA GLN A 133 -25.30 -8.33 9.77
C GLN A 133 -25.23 -9.40 10.86
N ALA A 134 -26.06 -9.23 11.90
CA ALA A 134 -26.58 -10.32 12.72
C ALA A 134 -27.73 -9.80 13.62
N ARG A 135 -28.86 -9.41 13.01
CA ARG A 135 -30.16 -9.57 13.66
C ARG A 135 -31.02 -10.38 12.71
N ARG A 136 -30.98 -11.70 12.89
CA ARG A 136 -32.09 -12.57 12.55
C ARG A 136 -33.09 -12.49 13.69
#